data_AF-A0A1F4CHK0-F1
#
_entry.id   AF-A0A1F4CHK0-F1
#
_cell.length_a   1.000
_cell.length_b   1.000
_cell.length_c   1.000
_cell.angle_alpha   90.00
_cell.angle_beta   90.00
_cell.angle_gamma   90.00
#
_symmetry.space_group_name_H-M   'P 1'
#
loop_
_entity.id
_entity.type
_entity.pdbx_description
1 polymer ?
#
loop_
_entity_poly.entity_id
_entity_poly.type
_entity_poly.pdbx_seq_one_letter_code
_entity_poly.pdbx_strand_id
1 'polypeptide(L)'
;MLKTLFLQKTAREWHELLEPQDVPVELPLTPAQASRTEYARAREAVAEVDGERHVLFPLWANGRRVGGLRRGTPALNADGRAVLQELGFAHDDIERILRSAASGASLRSAHS
;
A
#
# COMPACT_ATOMS: atom_id res chain seq x y z
N MET A 1 2.06 -18.13 33.10
CA MET A 1 1.08 -17.46 33.99
C MET A 1 0.29 -16.39 33.25
N LEU A 2 0.92 -15.32 32.73
CA LEU A 2 0.23 -14.20 32.08
C LEU A 2 -0.62 -14.60 30.85
N LYS A 3 -0.09 -15.46 29.97
CA LYS A 3 -0.84 -15.99 28.81
C LYS A 3 -2.16 -16.65 29.23
N THR A 4 -2.11 -17.49 30.26
CA THR A 4 -3.29 -18.21 30.77
C THR A 4 -4.34 -17.24 31.31
N LEU A 5 -3.91 -16.14 31.96
CA LEU A 5 -4.80 -15.06 32.40
C LEU A 5 -5.48 -14.38 31.21
N PHE A 6 -4.72 -13.94 30.20
CA PHE A 6 -5.27 -13.24 29.04
C PHE A 6 -6.27 -14.06 28.23
N LEU A 7 -6.20 -15.39 28.29
CA LEU A 7 -7.17 -16.29 27.63
C LEU A 7 -8.55 -16.33 28.33
N GLN A 8 -8.71 -15.76 29.52
CA GLN A 8 -9.97 -15.81 30.29
C GLN A 8 -11.00 -14.76 29.86
N LYS A 9 -10.61 -13.77 29.06
CA LYS A 9 -11.49 -12.71 28.56
C LYS A 9 -11.13 -12.38 27.11
N THR A 10 -12.09 -11.82 26.38
CA THR A 10 -11.86 -11.24 25.06
C THR A 10 -10.98 -9.99 25.15
N ALA A 11 -10.39 -9.59 24.01
CA ALA A 11 -9.60 -8.35 23.94
C ALA A 11 -10.40 -7.11 24.36
N ARG A 12 -11.71 -7.09 24.06
CA ARG A 12 -12.62 -5.99 24.43
C ARG A 12 -12.83 -5.90 25.94
N GLU A 13 -13.12 -7.02 26.58
CA GLU A 13 -13.28 -7.07 28.04
C GLU A 13 -11.99 -6.68 28.78
N TRP A 14 -10.82 -7.07 28.23
CA TRP A 14 -9.55 -6.61 28.79
C TRP A 14 -9.34 -5.11 28.59
N HIS A 15 -9.65 -4.57 27.41
CA HIS A 15 -9.55 -3.13 27.13
C HIS A 15 -10.43 -2.32 28.09
N GLU A 16 -11.70 -2.68 28.23
CA GLU A 16 -12.66 -2.00 29.11
C GLU A 16 -12.25 -2.06 30.59
N LEU A 17 -11.56 -3.13 31.00
CA LEU A 17 -11.06 -3.27 32.37
C LEU A 17 -9.80 -2.42 32.63
N LEU A 18 -8.92 -2.31 31.64
CA LEU A 18 -7.57 -1.77 31.80
C LEU A 18 -7.46 -0.29 31.43
N GLU A 19 -8.27 0.21 30.48
CA GLU A 19 -8.29 1.61 30.06
C GLU A 19 -8.53 2.58 31.24
N PRO A 20 -9.50 2.37 32.16
CA PRO A 20 -9.72 3.29 33.29
C PRO A 20 -8.57 3.31 34.31
N GLN A 21 -7.66 2.34 34.23
CA GLN A 21 -6.50 2.21 35.11
C GLN A 21 -5.23 2.81 34.49
N ASP A 22 -5.36 3.55 33.38
CA ASP A 22 -4.24 4.17 32.65
C ASP A 22 -3.19 3.15 32.17
N VAL A 23 -3.64 1.91 31.90
CA VAL A 23 -2.78 0.88 31.31
C VAL A 23 -2.82 1.04 29.80
N PRO A 24 -1.68 1.19 29.11
CA PRO A 24 -1.64 1.38 27.67
C PRO A 24 -1.97 0.07 26.95
N VAL A 25 -3.27 -0.16 26.72
CA VAL A 25 -3.79 -1.28 25.93
C VAL A 25 -4.63 -0.75 24.78
N GLU A 26 -4.56 -1.44 23.65
CA GLU A 26 -5.28 -1.09 22.43
C GLU A 26 -5.89 -2.35 21.82
N LEU A 27 -7.00 -2.18 21.10
CA LEU A 27 -7.60 -3.29 20.37
C LEU A 27 -6.79 -3.57 19.08
N PRO A 28 -6.46 -4.84 18.81
CA PRO A 28 -5.78 -5.18 17.56
C PRO A 28 -6.70 -4.92 16.37
N LEU A 29 -6.19 -4.16 15.40
CA LEU A 29 -6.88 -3.86 14.15
C LEU A 29 -6.27 -4.65 12.99
N THR A 30 -7.13 -5.18 12.12
CA THR A 30 -6.67 -5.64 10.79
C THR A 30 -6.22 -4.44 9.96
N PRO A 31 -5.36 -4.64 8.94
CA PRO A 31 -4.97 -3.56 8.03
C PRO A 31 -6.17 -2.82 7.40
N ALA A 32 -7.23 -3.54 7.06
CA ALA A 32 -8.46 -2.98 6.50
C ALA A 32 -9.28 -2.14 7.50
N GLN A 33 -9.17 -2.43 8.80
CA GLN A 33 -9.78 -1.61 9.85
C GLN A 33 -8.90 -0.40 10.18
N ALA A 34 -7.58 -0.61 10.29
CA ALA A 34 -6.61 0.44 10.58
C ALA A 34 -6.70 1.60 9.56
N SER A 35 -6.87 1.27 8.27
CA SER A 35 -7.01 2.24 7.18
C SER A 35 -8.28 3.09 7.23
N ARG A 36 -9.23 2.77 8.12
CA ARG A 36 -10.53 3.47 8.26
C ARG A 36 -10.69 4.17 9.61
N THR A 37 -9.65 4.18 10.45
CA THR A 37 -9.68 4.85 11.75
C THR A 37 -9.76 6.37 11.60
N GLU A 38 -10.25 7.06 12.63
CA GLU A 38 -10.20 8.53 12.70
C GLU A 38 -8.75 9.04 12.60
N TYR A 39 -7.81 8.33 13.23
CA TYR A 39 -6.37 8.62 13.11
C TYR A 39 -5.89 8.58 11.66
N ALA A 40 -6.24 7.52 10.91
CA ALA A 40 -5.89 7.40 9.50
C ALA A 40 -6.50 8.54 8.66
N ARG A 41 -7.74 8.94 8.97
CA ARG A 41 -8.41 10.06 8.28
C ARG A 41 -7.77 11.41 8.60
N ALA A 42 -7.55 11.70 9.88
CA ALA A 42 -6.95 12.95 10.35
C ALA A 42 -5.52 13.16 9.84
N ARG A 43 -4.81 12.07 9.57
CA ARG A 43 -3.44 12.08 9.02
C ARG A 43 -3.38 11.83 7.52
N GLU A 44 -4.51 11.90 6.83
CA GLU A 44 -4.59 11.67 5.38
C GLU A 44 -3.81 10.41 4.98
N ALA A 45 -3.86 9.35 5.80
CA ALA A 45 -2.96 8.20 5.74
C ALA A 45 -3.26 7.27 4.56
N VAL A 46 -4.39 7.47 3.92
CA VAL A 46 -4.91 6.64 2.84
C VAL A 46 -5.33 7.53 1.68
N ALA A 47 -4.96 7.15 0.47
CA ALA A 47 -5.47 7.74 -0.77
C ALA A 47 -6.30 6.72 -1.55
N GLU A 48 -7.31 7.21 -2.27
CA GLU A 48 -8.02 6.43 -3.29
C GLU A 48 -7.50 6.84 -4.66
N VAL A 49 -6.94 5.88 -5.40
CA VAL A 49 -6.39 6.10 -6.74
C VAL A 49 -6.80 4.89 -7.59
N ASP A 50 -7.30 5.13 -8.80
CA ASP A 50 -7.75 4.09 -9.75
C ASP A 50 -8.75 3.07 -9.16
N GLY A 51 -9.58 3.52 -8.20
CA GLY A 51 -10.57 2.68 -7.52
C GLY A 51 -10.01 1.82 -6.37
N GLU A 52 -8.71 1.92 -6.09
CA GLU A 52 -8.03 1.20 -5.02
C GLU A 52 -7.64 2.11 -3.85
N ARG A 53 -7.60 1.55 -2.63
CA ARG A 53 -7.12 2.25 -1.44
C ARG A 53 -5.66 1.93 -1.18
N HIS A 54 -4.85 2.96 -1.08
CA HIS A 54 -3.41 2.85 -0.81
C HIS A 54 -3.06 3.51 0.52
N VAL A 55 -2.36 2.78 1.37
CA VAL A 55 -1.70 3.37 2.54
C VAL A 55 -0.51 4.18 2.05
N LEU A 56 -0.47 5.46 2.40
CA LEU A 56 0.59 6.36 1.97
C LEU A 56 1.81 6.25 2.88
N PHE A 57 2.98 6.56 2.31
CA PHE A 57 4.18 6.73 3.10
C PHE A 57 3.96 7.80 4.20
N PRO A 58 4.33 7.55 5.46
CA PRO A 58 3.93 8.37 6.60
C PRO A 58 4.80 9.62 6.78
N LEU A 59 5.12 10.33 5.71
CA LEU A 59 5.99 11.50 5.74
C LEU A 59 5.21 12.80 5.98
N TRP A 60 5.62 13.52 7.01
CA TRP A 60 5.12 14.83 7.40
C TRP A 60 6.29 15.79 7.57
N ALA A 61 6.16 17.01 7.05
CA ALA A 61 7.13 18.08 7.28
C ALA A 61 6.41 19.42 7.42
N ASN A 62 6.87 20.27 8.34
CA ASN A 62 6.31 21.60 8.59
C ASN A 62 4.78 21.61 8.78
N GLY A 63 4.28 20.62 9.53
CA GLY A 63 2.84 20.49 9.82
C GLY A 63 1.97 20.06 8.63
N ARG A 64 2.57 19.66 7.50
CA ARG A 64 1.84 19.23 6.30
C ARG A 64 2.31 17.85 5.85
N ARG A 65 1.40 17.09 5.24
CA ARG A 65 1.76 15.86 4.55
C ARG A 65 2.69 16.18 3.39
N VAL A 66 3.77 15.42 3.25
CA VAL A 66 4.71 15.54 2.13
C VAL A 66 4.66 14.27 1.29
N GLY A 67 4.53 14.47 -0.02
CA GLY A 67 4.32 13.38 -0.96
C GLY A 67 2.87 12.91 -1.02
N GLY A 68 2.53 12.28 -2.13
CA GLY A 68 1.20 11.76 -2.40
C GLY A 68 1.24 10.80 -3.58
N LEU A 69 0.26 9.92 -3.64
CA LEU A 69 0.12 9.01 -4.77
C LEU A 69 -0.59 9.75 -5.90
N ARG A 70 0.09 9.90 -7.05
CA ARG A 70 -0.45 10.63 -8.21
C ARG A 70 -1.16 9.73 -9.22
N ARG A 71 -0.74 8.48 -9.29
CA ARG A 71 -1.25 7.43 -10.20
C ARG A 71 -1.09 6.09 -9.48
N GLY A 72 -1.96 5.14 -9.78
CA GLY A 72 -1.84 3.77 -9.31
C GLY A 72 -0.67 3.05 -9.97
N THR A 73 -0.58 1.76 -9.69
CA THR A 73 0.45 0.90 -10.29
C THR A 73 0.22 0.84 -11.80
N PRO A 74 1.17 1.26 -12.65
CA PRO A 74 1.01 1.17 -14.09
C PRO A 74 0.94 -0.30 -14.51
N ALA A 75 0.21 -0.57 -15.60
CA ALA A 75 0.25 -1.89 -16.22
C ALA A 75 1.68 -2.23 -16.64
N LEU A 76 1.97 -3.53 -16.78
CA LEU A 76 3.27 -3.99 -17.25
C LEU A 76 3.60 -3.30 -18.59
N ASN A 77 4.73 -2.60 -18.62
CA ASN A 77 5.25 -1.89 -19.80
C ASN A 77 4.37 -0.73 -20.32
N ALA A 78 3.49 -0.16 -19.50
CA ALA A 78 2.61 0.96 -19.90
C ALA A 78 3.38 2.15 -20.51
N ASP A 79 4.56 2.46 -19.98
CA ASP A 79 5.38 3.60 -20.39
C ASP A 79 6.56 3.23 -21.30
N GLY A 80 6.73 1.94 -21.65
CA GLY A 80 7.96 1.45 -22.29
C GLY A 80 8.29 2.12 -23.62
N ARG A 81 7.28 2.37 -24.46
CA ARG A 81 7.46 3.12 -25.72
C ARG A 81 7.94 4.54 -25.46
N ALA A 82 7.28 5.26 -24.56
CA ALA A 82 7.59 6.66 -24.28
C ALA A 82 9.02 6.82 -23.76
N VAL A 83 9.45 5.92 -22.86
CA VAL A 83 10.83 5.89 -22.36
C VAL A 83 11.84 5.64 -23.47
N LEU A 84 11.59 4.68 -24.38
CA LEU A 84 12.52 4.41 -25.49
C LEU A 84 12.60 5.58 -26.48
N GLN A 85 11.50 6.28 -26.71
CA GLN A 85 11.48 7.50 -27.52
C GLN A 85 12.30 8.62 -26.85
N GLU A 86 12.14 8.82 -25.54
CA GLU A 86 12.90 9.81 -24.77
C GLU A 86 14.41 9.52 -24.80
N LEU A 87 14.80 8.23 -24.81
CA LEU A 87 16.18 7.79 -24.94
C LEU A 87 16.74 7.89 -26.37
N GLY A 88 15.93 8.30 -27.34
CA GLY A 88 16.37 8.54 -28.72
C GLY A 88 16.43 7.30 -29.62
N PHE A 89 15.75 6.21 -29.26
CA PHE A 89 15.66 5.04 -30.14
C PHE A 89 14.83 5.34 -31.39
N ALA A 90 15.30 4.82 -32.53
CA ALA A 90 14.53 4.87 -33.76
C ALA A 90 13.26 4.02 -33.67
N HIS A 91 12.24 4.38 -34.44
CA HIS A 91 10.93 3.70 -34.43
C HIS A 91 11.06 2.18 -34.59
N ASP A 92 11.86 1.72 -35.56
CA ASP A 92 12.01 0.30 -35.85
C ASP A 92 12.67 -0.48 -34.70
N ASP A 93 13.62 0.14 -34.01
CA ASP A 93 14.26 -0.43 -32.82
C ASP A 93 13.29 -0.54 -31.66
N ILE A 94 12.44 0.48 -31.46
CA ILE A 94 11.40 0.47 -30.44
C ILE A 94 10.45 -0.71 -30.67
N GLU A 95 9.96 -0.88 -31.90
CA GLU A 95 9.06 -2.00 -32.23
C GLU A 95 9.73 -3.35 -31.99
N ARG A 96 11.01 -3.49 -32.36
CA ARG A 96 11.78 -4.72 -32.14
C ARG A 96 11.90 -5.03 -30.65
N ILE A 97 12.28 -4.05 -29.83
CA ILE A 97 12.46 -4.22 -28.37
C ILE A 97 11.12 -4.57 -27.69
N LEU A 98 10.05 -3.85 -28.00
CA LEU A 98 8.73 -4.09 -27.39
C LEU A 98 8.19 -5.47 -27.75
N ARG A 99 8.38 -5.94 -29.00
CA ARG A 99 8.02 -7.31 -29.39
C ARG A 99 8.80 -8.36 -28.61
N SER A 100 10.12 -8.19 -28.46
CA SER A 100 10.95 -9.12 -27.67
C SER A 100 10.53 -9.15 -26.19
N ALA A 101 10.19 -7.99 -25.61
CA ALA A 101 9.70 -7.91 -24.24
C ALA A 101 8.35 -8.64 -24.05
N ALA A 102 7.43 -8.50 -25.01
CA ALA A 102 6.13 -9.19 -24.99
C ALA A 102 6.27 -10.72 -25.05
N SER A 103 7.18 -11.24 -25.89
CA SER A 103 7.47 -12.68 -25.97
C SER A 103 8.07 -13.24 -24.68
N GLY A 104 8.89 -12.46 -23.97
CA GLY A 104 9.46 -12.86 -22.67
C GLY A 104 8.46 -12.83 -21.50
N ALA A 105 7.40 -12.03 -21.59
CA ALA A 105 6.32 -12.00 -20.59
C ALA A 105 5.43 -13.25 -20.69
N SER A 106 5.12 -13.70 -21.92
CA SER A 106 4.29 -14.88 -22.18
C SER A 106 4.89 -16.20 -21.67
N LEU A 107 6.22 -16.27 -21.51
CA LEU A 107 6.92 -17.44 -20.98
C LEU A 107 6.85 -17.55 -19.46
N ARG A 108 6.69 -16.42 -18.74
CA ARG A 108 6.63 -16.41 -17.26
C ARG A 108 5.23 -16.70 -16.71
N SER A 109 4.18 -16.34 -17.44
CA SER A 109 2.78 -16.65 -17.09
C SER A 109 2.42 -18.13 -17.24
N ALA A 110 3.26 -18.95 -17.89
CA ALA A 110 3.03 -20.38 -18.06
C ALA A 110 3.60 -21.23 -16.92
N HIS A 111 4.17 -20.63 -15.87
CA HIS A 111 4.80 -21.31 -14.72
C HIS A 111 4.27 -20.76 -13.37
N SER A 112 3.03 -20.28 -13.33
CA SER A 112 2.35 -19.86 -12.09
C SER A 112 0.98 -20.51 -11.98
#